data_AF-A0A552LTV6-F1
#
_entry.id   AF-A0A552LTV6-F1
#
_cell.length_a   1.000
_cell.length_b   1.000
_cell.length_c   1.000
_cell.angle_alpha   90.00
_cell.angle_beta   90.00
_cell.angle_gamma   90.00
#
_symmetry.space_group_name_H-M   'P 1'
#
loop_
_entity.id
_entity.type
_entity.pdbx_description
1 polymer ?
#
loop_
_entity_poly.entity_id
_entity_poly.type
_entity_poly.pdbx_seq_one_letter_code
_entity_poly.pdbx_strand_id
1 'polypeptide(L)'
;MSYPQWFPRPKSWLQSLVLMISIVPIVFVMKTTIAPFNFFTSLFIEEPSHRAFTWLGITGVLIPIFLLSHVHQFLWGERNLKFPKWIPSLRSLGEGAYSWLVLFLCFAMSFSYAVNLQPNSYQQVEEQIEQEAKTFFFSFMLISAYAYHLKSLIGAKFQAKRSP
;
A
#
# COMPACT_ATOMS: atom_id res chain seq x y z
N MET A 1 9.52 23.92 -22.67
CA MET A 1 9.69 24.02 -21.20
C MET A 1 9.79 22.61 -20.64
N SER A 2 10.80 22.32 -19.81
CA SER A 2 10.88 21.03 -19.13
C SER A 2 9.94 20.98 -17.94
N TYR A 3 9.37 19.81 -17.65
CA TYR A 3 8.51 19.62 -16.48
C TYR A 3 9.32 19.83 -15.19
N PRO A 4 8.79 20.55 -14.18
CA PRO A 4 9.51 20.79 -12.93
C PRO A 4 9.89 19.47 -12.24
N GLN A 5 11.17 19.32 -11.88
CA GLN A 5 11.68 18.08 -11.30
C GLN A 5 11.19 17.84 -9.86
N TRP A 6 10.79 18.90 -9.15
CA TRP A 6 10.32 18.81 -7.76
C TRP A 6 8.86 18.38 -7.67
N PHE A 7 8.05 18.59 -8.71
CA PHE A 7 6.62 18.27 -8.69
C PHE A 7 6.36 16.85 -9.23
N PRO A 8 5.46 16.05 -8.61
CA PRO A 8 5.18 14.70 -9.07
C PRO A 8 4.60 14.66 -10.47
N ARG A 9 5.17 13.81 -11.33
CA ARG A 9 4.69 13.61 -12.71
C ARG A 9 3.24 13.08 -12.72
N PRO A 10 2.45 13.32 -13.78
CA PRO A 10 1.07 12.82 -13.89
C PRO A 10 0.94 11.31 -13.69
N LYS A 11 1.93 10.54 -14.15
CA LYS A 11 1.97 9.09 -13.92
C LYS A 11 2.05 8.71 -12.44
N SER A 12 2.80 9.47 -11.63
CA SER A 12 2.92 9.23 -10.19
C SER A 12 1.61 9.50 -9.46
N TRP A 13 0.87 10.53 -9.88
CA TRP A 13 -0.48 10.80 -9.38
C TRP A 13 -1.47 9.68 -9.72
N LEU A 14 -1.42 9.16 -10.95
CA LEU A 14 -2.24 8.01 -11.34
C LEU A 14 -1.91 6.77 -10.50
N GLN A 15 -0.62 6.48 -10.28
CA GLN A 15 -0.19 5.36 -9.43
C GLN A 15 -0.65 5.51 -7.98
N SER A 16 -0.65 6.73 -7.46
CA SER A 16 -1.19 7.07 -6.14
C SER A 16 -2.69 6.79 -6.05
N LEU A 17 -3.49 7.25 -7.03
CA LEU A 17 -4.93 6.96 -7.10
C LEU A 17 -5.23 5.46 -7.16
N VAL A 18 -4.49 4.72 -8.00
CA VAL A 18 -4.64 3.27 -8.12
C VAL A 18 -4.30 2.58 -6.81
N LEU A 19 -3.22 3.00 -6.12
CA LEU A 19 -2.86 2.47 -4.83
C LEU A 19 -3.98 2.69 -3.80
N MET A 20 -4.57 3.89 -3.78
CA MET A 20 -5.67 4.24 -2.89
C MET A 20 -6.91 3.35 -3.14
N ILE A 21 -7.31 3.17 -4.40
CA ILE A 21 -8.44 2.30 -4.77
C ILE A 21 -8.13 0.84 -4.38
N SER A 22 -6.88 0.42 -4.53
CA SER A 22 -6.44 -0.94 -4.19
C SER A 22 -6.49 -1.24 -2.67
N ILE A 23 -6.63 -0.23 -1.81
CA ILE A 23 -6.83 -0.43 -0.37
C ILE A 23 -8.12 -1.21 -0.11
N VAL A 24 -9.19 -0.96 -0.87
CA VAL A 24 -10.50 -1.59 -0.66
C VAL A 24 -10.42 -3.12 -0.70
N PRO A 25 -9.93 -3.76 -1.79
CA PRO A 25 -9.80 -5.22 -1.82
C PRO A 25 -8.77 -5.75 -0.80
N ILE A 26 -7.70 -5.00 -0.50
CA ILE A 26 -6.71 -5.40 0.52
C ILE A 26 -7.37 -5.48 1.90
N VAL A 27 -8.09 -4.43 2.31
CA VAL A 27 -8.80 -4.38 3.60
C VAL A 27 -9.89 -5.45 3.66
N PHE A 28 -10.60 -5.68 2.57
CA PHE A 28 -11.59 -6.76 2.49
C PHE A 28 -10.97 -8.13 2.74
N VAL A 29 -9.86 -8.44 2.05
CA VAL A 29 -9.14 -9.71 2.26
C VAL A 29 -8.61 -9.80 3.69
N MET A 30 -7.96 -8.75 4.20
CA MET A 30 -7.46 -8.73 5.57
C MET A 30 -8.57 -8.94 6.61
N LYS A 31 -9.72 -8.27 6.47
CA LYS A 31 -10.86 -8.46 7.39
C LYS A 31 -11.42 -9.88 7.33
N THR A 32 -11.56 -10.43 6.13
CA THR A 32 -12.11 -11.79 5.93
C THR A 32 -11.14 -12.90 6.36
N THR A 33 -9.83 -12.67 6.33
CA THR A 33 -8.85 -13.69 6.73
C THR A 33 -8.37 -13.56 8.17
N ILE A 34 -8.24 -12.34 8.70
CA ILE A 34 -7.70 -12.08 10.04
C ILE A 34 -8.78 -12.24 11.10
N ALA A 35 -10.00 -11.75 10.88
CA ALA A 35 -11.05 -11.81 11.91
C ALA A 35 -11.46 -13.25 12.27
N PRO A 36 -11.70 -14.17 11.31
CA PRO A 36 -11.98 -15.56 11.65
C PRO A 36 -10.77 -16.25 12.27
N PHE A 37 -9.57 -15.97 11.77
CA PHE A 37 -8.34 -16.55 12.33
C PHE A 37 -8.18 -16.15 13.80
N ASN A 38 -8.32 -14.87 14.13
CA ASN A 38 -8.24 -14.39 15.51
C ASN A 38 -9.32 -15.02 16.40
N PHE A 39 -10.55 -15.17 15.89
CA PHE A 39 -11.63 -15.87 16.59
C PHE A 39 -11.26 -17.32 16.88
N PHE A 40 -10.83 -18.08 15.88
CA PHE A 40 -10.41 -19.47 16.07
C PHE A 40 -9.19 -19.59 16.98
N THR A 41 -8.17 -18.74 16.84
CA THR A 41 -7.01 -18.79 17.73
C THR A 41 -7.37 -18.45 19.17
N SER A 42 -8.29 -17.48 19.38
CA SER A 42 -8.73 -17.12 20.74
C SER A 42 -9.49 -18.24 21.45
N LEU A 43 -10.10 -19.16 20.70
CA LEU A 43 -10.81 -20.33 21.26
C LEU A 43 -9.88 -21.46 21.66
N PHE A 44 -8.65 -21.53 21.12
CA PHE A 44 -7.78 -22.69 21.26
C PHE A 44 -6.36 -22.37 21.77
N ILE A 45 -5.96 -21.10 21.84
CA ILE A 45 -4.57 -20.72 22.10
C ILE A 45 -4.51 -19.47 23.00
N GLU A 46 -3.98 -19.60 24.21
CA GLU A 46 -3.78 -18.50 25.17
C GLU A 46 -2.57 -17.61 24.84
N GLU A 47 -1.59 -18.12 24.09
CA GLU A 47 -0.37 -17.37 23.72
C GLU A 47 -0.21 -17.23 22.20
N PRO A 48 0.41 -16.13 21.70
CA PRO A 48 0.67 -15.95 20.27
C PRO A 48 1.65 -17.00 19.75
N SER A 49 1.11 -18.08 19.17
CA SER A 49 1.91 -19.15 18.58
C SER A 49 2.66 -18.69 17.32
N HIS A 50 3.77 -19.38 16.98
CA HIS A 50 4.50 -19.22 15.71
C HIS A 50 3.59 -19.26 14.47
N ARG A 51 2.46 -19.97 14.55
CA ARG A 51 1.45 -20.06 13.49
C ARG A 51 0.73 -18.74 13.29
N ALA A 52 0.44 -17.99 14.35
CA ALA A 52 -0.18 -16.67 14.27
C ALA A 52 0.74 -15.66 13.59
N PHE A 53 2.04 -15.65 13.92
CA PHE A 53 3.02 -14.80 13.24
C PHE A 53 3.18 -15.15 11.75
N THR A 54 3.21 -16.46 11.44
CA THR A 54 3.29 -16.91 10.04
C THR A 54 2.05 -16.52 9.27
N TRP A 55 0.86 -16.66 9.87
CA TRP A 55 -0.40 -16.23 9.26
C TRP A 55 -0.43 -14.73 9.01
N LEU A 56 -0.06 -13.91 10.01
CA LEU A 56 0.07 -12.45 9.85
C LEU A 56 1.06 -12.06 8.76
N GLY A 57 2.19 -12.75 8.64
CA GLY A 57 3.14 -12.52 7.55
C GLY A 57 2.53 -12.84 6.17
N ILE A 58 1.80 -13.93 6.05
CA ILE A 58 1.15 -14.31 4.79
C ILE A 58 0.03 -13.33 4.44
N THR A 59 -0.93 -13.13 5.34
CA THR A 59 -2.13 -12.31 5.06
C THR A 59 -1.85 -10.82 5.09
N GLY A 60 -0.90 -10.39 5.93
CA GLY A 60 -0.55 -9.00 6.12
C GLY A 60 0.57 -8.52 5.22
N VAL A 61 1.38 -9.39 4.60
CA VAL A 61 2.49 -8.96 3.72
C VAL A 61 2.41 -9.62 2.35
N LEU A 62 2.42 -10.96 2.30
CA LEU A 62 2.52 -11.67 1.01
C LEU A 62 1.29 -11.48 0.13
N ILE A 63 0.08 -11.62 0.68
CA ILE A 63 -1.16 -11.47 -0.08
C ILE A 63 -1.34 -10.05 -0.62
N PRO A 64 -1.16 -8.98 0.18
CA PRO A 64 -1.23 -7.62 -0.33
C PRO A 64 -0.20 -7.31 -1.43
N ILE A 65 1.05 -7.78 -1.27
CA ILE A 65 2.07 -7.65 -2.31
C ILE A 65 1.60 -8.34 -3.59
N PHE A 66 1.10 -9.58 -3.48
CA PHE A 66 0.63 -10.35 -4.62
C PHE A 66 -0.55 -9.68 -5.35
N LEU A 67 -1.51 -9.12 -4.61
CA LEU A 67 -2.63 -8.36 -5.15
C LEU A 67 -2.15 -7.11 -5.89
N LEU A 68 -1.29 -6.31 -5.25
CA LEU A 68 -0.73 -5.09 -5.87
C LEU A 68 0.10 -5.40 -7.11
N SER A 69 0.82 -6.52 -7.13
CA SER A 69 1.53 -7.00 -8.30
C SER A 69 0.61 -7.33 -9.47
N HIS A 70 -0.57 -7.90 -9.20
CA HIS A 70 -1.57 -8.14 -10.23
C HIS A 70 -2.18 -6.85 -10.76
N VAL A 71 -2.49 -5.89 -9.89
CA VAL A 71 -2.95 -4.56 -10.29
C VAL A 71 -1.91 -3.88 -11.18
N HIS A 72 -0.63 -3.93 -10.77
CA HIS A 72 0.44 -3.37 -11.57
C HIS A 72 0.59 -4.07 -12.93
N GLN A 73 0.57 -5.41 -12.95
CA GLN A 73 0.67 -6.17 -14.19
C GLN A 73 -0.50 -5.89 -15.14
N PHE A 74 -1.70 -5.73 -14.61
CA PHE A 74 -2.91 -5.43 -15.38
C PHE A 74 -2.85 -4.04 -16.03
N LEU A 75 -2.35 -3.03 -15.31
CA LEU A 75 -2.37 -1.64 -15.77
C LEU A 75 -1.13 -1.22 -16.57
N TRP A 76 0.06 -1.74 -16.22
CA TRP A 76 1.34 -1.26 -16.76
C TRP A 76 2.30 -2.37 -17.17
N GLY A 77 1.95 -3.64 -16.96
CA GLY A 77 2.85 -4.77 -17.18
C GLY A 77 2.70 -5.39 -18.57
N GLU A 78 3.82 -5.82 -19.13
CA GLU A 78 3.83 -6.81 -20.21
C GLU A 78 3.77 -8.21 -19.59
N ARG A 79 2.86 -9.03 -20.10
CA ARG A 79 2.72 -10.42 -19.66
C ARG A 79 3.98 -11.20 -20.04
N ASN A 80 4.65 -11.79 -19.05
CA ASN A 80 5.77 -12.67 -19.34
C ASN A 80 5.23 -14.04 -19.77
N LEU A 81 5.39 -14.39 -21.05
CA LEU A 81 4.93 -15.65 -21.64
C LEU A 81 5.55 -16.90 -20.99
N LYS A 82 6.67 -16.74 -20.27
CA LYS A 82 7.37 -17.85 -19.61
C LYS A 82 6.78 -18.25 -18.25
N PHE A 83 5.94 -17.41 -17.64
CA PHE A 83 5.34 -17.70 -16.33
C PHE A 83 3.90 -18.21 -16.47
N PRO A 84 3.42 -19.05 -15.53
CA PRO A 84 2.02 -19.44 -15.46
C PRO A 84 1.10 -18.22 -15.39
N LYS A 85 -0.11 -18.34 -15.95
CA LYS A 85 -1.06 -17.22 -16.10
C LYS A 85 -1.43 -16.51 -14.78
N TRP A 86 -1.28 -17.19 -13.65
CA TRP A 86 -1.65 -16.75 -12.31
C TRP A 86 -0.48 -16.19 -11.48
N ILE A 87 0.76 -16.29 -11.99
CA ILE A 87 1.94 -15.75 -11.30
C ILE A 87 2.34 -14.44 -11.97
N PRO A 88 2.45 -13.33 -11.22
CA PRO A 88 2.85 -12.07 -11.80
C PRO A 88 4.34 -12.10 -12.15
N SER A 89 4.74 -11.34 -13.18
CA SER A 89 6.15 -11.27 -13.57
C SER A 89 7.01 -10.74 -12.42
N LEU A 90 8.29 -11.15 -12.34
CA LEU A 90 9.22 -10.69 -11.29
C LEU A 90 9.30 -9.15 -11.19
N ARG A 91 9.20 -8.47 -12.33
CA ARG A 91 9.11 -7.00 -12.38
C ARG A 91 7.86 -6.49 -11.67
N SER A 92 6.70 -7.08 -11.94
CA SER A 92 5.43 -6.71 -11.30
C SER A 92 5.40 -7.10 -9.81
N LEU A 93 6.09 -8.17 -9.42
CA LEU A 93 6.34 -8.52 -8.02
C LEU A 93 7.11 -7.42 -7.28
N GLY A 94 8.22 -6.95 -7.86
CA GLY A 94 8.97 -5.83 -7.30
C GLY A 94 8.17 -4.53 -7.21
N GLU A 95 7.31 -4.27 -8.20
CA GLU A 95 6.40 -3.12 -8.18
C GLU A 95 5.34 -3.24 -7.07
N GLY A 96 4.70 -4.41 -6.92
CA GLY A 96 3.75 -4.66 -5.84
C GLY A 96 4.38 -4.56 -4.46
N ALA A 97 5.60 -5.06 -4.29
CA ALA A 97 6.36 -4.92 -3.04
C ALA A 97 6.68 -3.46 -2.71
N TYR A 98 7.06 -2.67 -3.72
CA TYR A 98 7.28 -1.24 -3.55
C TYR A 98 5.98 -0.50 -3.17
N SER A 99 4.88 -0.79 -3.87
CA SER A 99 3.56 -0.23 -3.56
C SER A 99 3.09 -0.59 -2.15
N TRP A 100 3.37 -1.81 -1.68
CA TRP A 100 3.08 -2.23 -0.32
C TRP A 100 3.88 -1.44 0.72
N LEU A 101 5.17 -1.21 0.47
CA LEU A 101 6.01 -0.37 1.32
C LEU A 101 5.47 1.06 1.38
N VAL A 102 5.12 1.67 0.24
CA VAL A 102 4.54 3.02 0.19
C VAL A 102 3.25 3.08 1.00
N LEU A 103 2.37 2.09 0.85
CA LEU A 103 1.13 1.98 1.59
C LEU A 103 1.39 1.87 3.11
N PHE A 104 2.33 1.02 3.53
CA PHE A 104 2.73 0.90 4.93
C PHE A 104 3.23 2.23 5.50
N LEU A 105 4.09 2.95 4.77
CA LEU A 105 4.58 4.27 5.20
C LEU A 105 3.45 5.30 5.34
N CYS A 106 2.49 5.31 4.40
CA CYS A 106 1.35 6.21 4.49
C CYS A 106 0.52 5.91 5.75
N PHE A 107 0.21 4.64 6.01
CA PHE A 107 -0.52 4.26 7.23
C PHE A 107 0.25 4.57 8.51
N ALA A 108 1.56 4.33 8.55
CA ALA A 108 2.38 4.62 9.73
C ALA A 108 2.40 6.13 10.05
N MET A 109 2.54 6.98 9.03
CA MET A 109 2.47 8.43 9.20
C MET A 109 1.09 8.87 9.68
N SER A 110 0.03 8.35 9.07
CA SER A 110 -1.33 8.69 9.48
C SER A 110 -1.67 8.22 10.89
N PHE A 111 -1.24 7.02 11.28
CA PHE A 111 -1.42 6.53 12.64
C PHE A 111 -0.70 7.42 13.66
N SER A 112 0.52 7.86 13.35
CA SER A 112 1.27 8.76 14.23
C SER A 112 0.56 10.10 14.48
N TYR A 113 -0.22 10.59 13.52
CA TYR A 113 -1.03 11.80 13.66
C TYR A 113 -2.27 11.55 14.53
N ALA A 114 -2.94 10.42 14.32
CA ALA A 114 -4.19 10.08 15.00
C ALA A 114 -4.05 9.74 16.50
N VAL A 115 -2.89 9.23 16.94
CA VAL A 115 -2.66 8.74 18.33
C VAL A 115 -2.79 9.83 19.41
N ASN A 116 -2.75 11.11 19.07
CA ASN A 116 -2.77 12.22 20.04
C ASN A 116 -4.17 12.76 20.38
N LEU A 117 -5.25 12.09 19.98
CA LEU A 117 -6.59 12.67 20.01
C LEU A 117 -7.52 11.92 20.97
N GLN A 118 -7.83 12.55 22.12
CA GLN A 118 -8.90 12.13 23.02
C GLN A 118 -10.13 13.04 22.81
N PRO A 119 -11.20 12.55 22.14
CA PRO A 119 -12.42 13.32 22.00
C PRO A 119 -13.17 13.43 23.33
N ASN A 120 -13.65 14.63 23.65
CA ASN A 120 -14.36 14.91 24.91
C ASN A 120 -15.88 14.65 24.82
N SER A 121 -16.44 14.41 23.63
CA SER A 121 -17.88 14.16 23.44
C SER A 121 -18.19 13.44 22.12
N TYR A 122 -19.34 12.74 22.04
CA TYR A 122 -19.76 11.97 20.86
C TYR A 122 -19.98 12.79 19.59
N GLN A 123 -20.50 14.03 19.70
CA GLN A 123 -20.70 14.90 18.52
C GLN A 123 -19.36 15.34 17.91
N GLN A 124 -18.34 15.56 18.75
CA GLN A 124 -16.99 15.87 18.29
C GLN A 124 -16.33 14.67 17.62
N VAL A 125 -16.74 13.43 17.94
CA VAL A 125 -16.19 12.22 17.30
C VAL A 125 -16.52 12.17 15.81
N GLU A 126 -17.75 12.49 15.41
CA GLU A 126 -18.16 12.39 14.00
C GLU A 126 -17.46 13.43 13.12
N GLU A 127 -17.48 14.71 13.54
CA GLU A 127 -16.77 15.79 12.83
C GLU A 127 -15.26 15.52 12.77
N GLN A 128 -14.69 14.99 13.84
CA GLN A 128 -13.28 14.65 13.91
C GLN A 128 -12.94 13.47 12.98
N ILE A 129 -13.76 12.42 12.92
CA ILE A 129 -13.57 11.32 11.98
C ILE A 129 -13.59 11.83 10.54
N GLU A 130 -14.52 12.72 10.18
CA GLU A 130 -14.61 13.26 8.83
C GLU A 130 -13.39 14.12 8.48
N GLN A 131 -12.96 14.99 9.39
CA GLN A 131 -11.78 15.85 9.20
C GLN A 131 -10.49 15.02 9.11
N GLU A 132 -10.33 14.00 9.96
CA GLU A 132 -9.20 13.08 9.93
C GLU A 132 -9.20 12.24 8.66
N ALA A 133 -10.36 11.76 8.21
CA ALA A 133 -10.47 11.02 6.96
C ALA A 133 -10.02 11.89 5.77
N LYS A 134 -10.49 13.14 5.69
CA LYS A 134 -10.03 14.09 4.66
C LYS A 134 -8.52 14.30 4.72
N THR A 135 -8.00 14.57 5.91
CA THR A 135 -6.56 14.81 6.13
C THR A 135 -5.74 13.58 5.74
N PHE A 136 -6.21 12.39 6.10
CA PHE A 136 -5.66 11.11 5.69
C PHE A 136 -5.62 10.98 4.17
N PHE A 137 -6.74 11.19 3.48
CA PHE A 137 -6.81 11.06 2.03
C PHE A 137 -5.86 12.01 1.30
N PHE A 138 -5.84 13.28 1.69
CA PHE A 138 -4.93 14.26 1.08
C PHE A 138 -3.47 13.93 1.35
N SER A 139 -3.13 13.58 2.59
CA SER A 139 -1.77 13.21 2.97
C SER A 139 -1.31 11.95 2.26
N PHE A 140 -2.17 10.93 2.20
CA PHE A 140 -1.92 9.67 1.50
C PHE A 140 -1.61 9.94 0.02
N MET A 141 -2.48 10.72 -0.65
CA MET A 141 -2.32 11.06 -2.06
C MET A 141 -0.99 11.78 -2.32
N LEU A 142 -0.65 12.77 -1.50
CA LEU A 142 0.61 13.50 -1.62
C LEU A 142 1.82 12.60 -1.39
N ILE A 143 1.88 11.92 -0.25
CA ILE A 143 3.04 11.09 0.14
C ILE A 143 3.28 10.01 -0.91
N SER A 144 2.23 9.30 -1.32
CA SER A 144 2.38 8.23 -2.31
C SER A 144 2.77 8.77 -3.70
N ALA A 145 2.21 9.89 -4.15
CA ALA A 145 2.62 10.52 -5.42
C ALA A 145 4.10 10.94 -5.40
N TYR A 146 4.57 11.52 -4.30
CA TYR A 146 5.99 11.87 -4.12
C TYR A 146 6.89 10.64 -4.03
N ALA A 147 6.43 9.55 -3.40
CA ALA A 147 7.18 8.30 -3.35
C ALA A 147 7.39 7.72 -4.76
N TYR A 148 6.31 7.59 -5.55
CA TYR A 148 6.40 7.13 -6.95
C TYR A 148 7.25 8.06 -7.82
N HIS A 149 7.14 9.38 -7.60
CA HIS A 149 7.98 10.35 -8.29
C HIS A 149 9.47 10.16 -7.96
N LEU A 150 9.82 10.01 -6.68
CA LEU A 150 11.18 9.74 -6.23
C LEU A 150 11.74 8.45 -6.87
N LYS A 151 10.94 7.37 -6.89
CA LYS A 151 11.31 6.13 -7.58
C LYS A 151 11.63 6.38 -9.06
N SER A 152 10.82 7.19 -9.74
CA SER A 152 11.03 7.52 -11.15
C SER A 152 12.33 8.32 -11.38
N LEU A 153 12.66 9.25 -10.49
CA LEU A 153 13.88 10.05 -10.56
C LEU A 153 15.12 9.19 -10.32
N ILE A 154 15.07 8.31 -9.32
CA ILE A 154 16.16 7.37 -9.02
C ILE A 154 16.38 6.44 -10.23
N GLY A 155 15.31 5.87 -10.79
CA GLY A 155 15.39 5.02 -11.97
C GLY A 155 16.02 5.73 -13.18
N ALA A 156 15.60 6.98 -13.46
CA ALA A 156 16.16 7.79 -14.54
C ALA A 156 17.66 8.07 -14.34
N LYS A 157 18.08 8.38 -13.10
CA LYS A 157 19.50 8.61 -12.77
C LYS A 157 20.36 7.38 -12.99
N PHE A 158 19.87 6.19 -12.62
CA PHE A 158 20.60 4.94 -12.87
C PHE A 158 20.67 4.56 -14.35
N GLN A 159 19.64 4.88 -15.14
CA GLN A 159 19.67 4.67 -16.59
C GLN A 159 20.64 5.63 -17.28
N ALA A 160 20.66 6.90 -16.89
CA ALA A 160 21.60 7.89 -17.44
C ALA A 160 23.08 7.57 -17.12
N LYS A 161 23.35 6.87 -16.01
CA LYS A 161 24.71 6.40 -15.68
C LYS A 161 25.13 5.14 -16.47
N ARG A 162 24.19 4.46 -17.13
CA ARG A 162 24.40 3.23 -17.91
C ARG A 162 24.38 3.45 -19.43
N SER A 163 23.94 4.62 -19.89
CA SER A 163 24.11 5.04 -21.29
C SER A 163 25.56 5.50 -21.51
N PRO A 164 26.25 4.96 -22.54
CA PRO A 164 27.64 5.32 -22.86
C PRO A 164 27.80 6.79 -23.23
#